data_AF-T1ENN4-F1
#
_entry.id   AF-T1ENN4-F1
#
_cell.length_a   1.000
_cell.length_b   1.000
_cell.length_c   1.000
_cell.angle_alpha   90.00
_cell.angle_beta   90.00
_cell.angle_gamma   90.00
#
_symmetry.space_group_name_H-M   'P 1'
#
loop_
_entity.id
_entity.type
_entity.pdbx_description
1 polymer ?
#
loop_
_entity_poly.entity_id
_entity_poly.type
_entity_poly.pdbx_seq_one_letter_code
_entity_poly.pdbx_strand_id
1 'polypeptide(L)'
;MDSCNKKFYSTEYWRFRIKSEKKLYAIELAGNVPRDAVNAFSNASQPQFVTNLRAFSTPDKDNDGWSGGKCADENGRWFNWCGVSVLTNNPQSWGTVKSATSAANKDVIYSTMMIMIN
;
A
#
# COMPACT_ATOMS: atom_id res chain seq x y z
N MET A 1 -1.30 4.92 -31.50
CA MET A 1 -2.32 4.65 -30.46
C MET A 1 -2.32 3.15 -30.27
N ASP A 2 -1.65 2.64 -29.23
CA ASP A 2 -1.63 1.19 -28.95
C ASP A 2 -2.41 0.89 -27.67
N SER A 3 -3.54 0.21 -27.86
CA SER A 3 -4.47 -0.24 -26.82
C SER A 3 -4.21 -1.70 -26.41
N CYS A 4 -2.98 -2.10 -26.10
CA CYS A 4 -2.73 -3.49 -25.70
C CYS A 4 -1.58 -3.62 -24.69
N ASN A 5 -1.96 -3.75 -23.41
CA ASN A 5 -1.25 -4.37 -22.26
C ASN A 5 -1.65 -3.74 -20.90
N LYS A 6 -2.87 -3.15 -20.80
CA LYS A 6 -3.44 -2.81 -19.49
C LYS A 6 -3.91 -4.11 -18.84
N LYS A 7 -3.30 -4.49 -17.73
CA LYS A 7 -3.65 -5.67 -16.94
C LYS A 7 -4.04 -5.23 -15.53
N PHE A 8 -5.11 -5.78 -14.99
CA PHE A 8 -5.42 -5.65 -13.58
C PHE A 8 -4.53 -6.61 -12.79
N TYR A 9 -3.88 -6.07 -11.76
CA TYR A 9 -3.19 -6.84 -10.75
C TYR A 9 -3.98 -6.74 -9.46
N SER A 10 -4.04 -7.82 -8.71
CA SER A 10 -4.78 -7.87 -7.45
C SER A 10 -3.95 -8.46 -6.33
N THR A 11 -4.29 -8.09 -5.11
CA THR A 11 -3.92 -8.82 -3.91
C THR A 11 -5.09 -8.74 -2.96
N GLU A 12 -5.30 -9.78 -2.17
CA GLU A 12 -6.44 -9.88 -1.27
C GLU A 12 -5.98 -10.23 0.13
N TYR A 13 -6.78 -9.83 1.11
CA TYR A 13 -6.56 -10.13 2.52
C TYR A 13 -7.88 -10.62 3.09
N TRP A 14 -7.91 -11.81 3.71
CA TRP A 14 -9.15 -12.32 4.29
C TRP A 14 -9.61 -11.51 5.50
N ARG A 15 -8.70 -10.74 6.11
CA ARG A 15 -9.01 -9.79 7.17
C ARG A 15 -8.54 -8.40 6.78
N PHE A 16 -9.48 -7.47 6.80
CA PHE A 16 -9.24 -6.03 6.74
C PHE A 16 -9.90 -5.37 7.95
N ARG A 17 -9.12 -4.61 8.73
CA ARG A 17 -9.63 -3.81 9.85
C ARG A 17 -8.91 -2.47 9.89
N ILE A 18 -9.67 -1.42 10.19
CA ILE A 18 -9.15 -0.11 10.56
C ILE A 18 -9.39 0.06 12.06
N LYS A 19 -8.34 0.36 12.82
CA LYS A 19 -8.46 0.64 14.25
C LYS A 19 -9.16 1.98 14.49
N SER A 20 -9.55 2.24 15.74
CA SER A 20 -10.15 3.52 16.11
C SER A 20 -9.17 4.69 15.97
N GLU A 21 -9.69 5.91 16.02
CA GLU A 21 -8.90 7.15 16.03
C GLU A 21 -7.88 7.22 17.17
N LYS A 22 -8.22 6.72 18.37
CA LYS A 22 -7.28 6.62 19.51
C LYS A 22 -6.06 5.75 19.16
N LYS A 23 -6.21 4.84 18.20
CA LYS A 23 -5.15 4.00 17.63
C LYS A 23 -4.72 4.49 16.24
N LEU A 24 -4.99 5.76 15.95
CA LEU A 24 -4.56 6.48 14.76
C LEU A 24 -4.97 5.79 13.46
N TYR A 25 -6.17 5.21 13.44
CA TYR A 25 -6.72 4.50 12.29
C TYR A 25 -5.77 3.43 11.72
N ALA A 26 -4.96 2.80 12.58
CA ALA A 26 -3.97 1.84 12.11
C ALA A 26 -4.62 0.71 11.30
N ILE A 27 -3.98 0.31 10.19
CA ILE A 27 -4.47 -0.78 9.35
C ILE A 27 -4.06 -2.12 9.94
N GLU A 28 -4.97 -3.08 9.96
CA GLU A 28 -4.66 -4.47 10.31
C GLU A 28 -5.13 -5.38 9.17
N LEU A 29 -4.15 -5.96 8.47
CA LEU A 29 -4.33 -6.94 7.43
C LEU A 29 -3.85 -8.30 7.91
N ALA A 30 -4.57 -9.37 7.58
CA ALA A 30 -4.12 -10.74 7.83
C ALA A 30 -4.51 -11.70 6.69
N GLY A 31 -3.74 -12.79 6.63
CA GLY A 31 -3.70 -13.79 5.56
C GLY A 31 -3.94 -13.21 4.18
N ASN A 32 -2.87 -12.63 3.67
CA ASN A 32 -2.78 -12.33 2.27
C ASN A 32 -3.07 -13.60 1.46
N VAL A 33 -4.02 -13.50 0.53
CA VAL A 33 -4.25 -14.51 -0.50
C VAL A 33 -3.35 -14.12 -1.67
N PRO A 34 -2.28 -14.90 -1.97
CA PRO A 34 -1.34 -14.52 -3.01
C PRO A 34 -2.04 -14.41 -4.37
N ARG A 35 -1.84 -13.27 -5.01
CA ARG A 35 -2.28 -12.96 -6.37
C ARG A 35 -1.16 -12.19 -7.08
N ASP A 36 -1.40 -11.79 -8.31
CA ASP A 36 -0.37 -11.24 -9.18
C ASP A 36 0.18 -9.86 -8.79
N ALA A 37 -0.49 -9.10 -7.91
CA ALA A 37 0.08 -7.86 -7.36
C ALA A 37 1.08 -8.10 -6.21
N VAL A 38 1.03 -9.28 -5.58
CA VAL A 38 1.82 -9.64 -4.39
C VAL A 38 1.59 -8.70 -3.19
N ASN A 39 2.01 -9.13 -1.99
CA ASN A 39 1.75 -8.44 -0.74
C ASN A 39 2.68 -7.23 -0.52
N ALA A 40 2.24 -6.03 -0.90
CA ALA A 40 2.97 -4.79 -0.64
C ALA A 40 2.96 -4.32 0.81
N PHE A 41 2.04 -4.82 1.65
CA PHE A 41 1.94 -4.42 3.05
C PHE A 41 2.88 -5.19 3.97
N SER A 42 3.52 -6.25 3.46
CA SER A 42 4.41 -7.15 4.21
C SER A 42 5.71 -7.39 3.45
N ASN A 43 6.60 -6.39 3.42
CA ASN A 43 7.95 -6.55 2.90
C ASN A 43 8.89 -7.17 3.96
N ALA A 44 8.93 -8.50 4.05
CA ALA A 44 9.70 -9.20 5.08
C ALA A 44 11.22 -8.95 4.98
N SER A 45 11.75 -8.75 3.77
CA SER A 45 13.18 -8.52 3.54
C SER A 45 13.62 -7.11 3.94
N GLN A 46 12.68 -6.16 4.04
CA GLN A 46 12.94 -4.78 4.44
C GLN A 46 11.86 -4.32 5.42
N PRO A 47 11.97 -4.70 6.71
CA PRO A 47 10.96 -4.45 7.74
C PRO A 47 10.56 -2.97 7.88
N GLN A 48 11.48 -2.06 7.56
CA GLN A 48 11.22 -0.63 7.55
C GLN A 48 10.16 -0.19 6.52
N PHE A 49 9.88 -0.98 5.50
CA PHE A 49 8.84 -0.71 4.51
C PHE A 49 7.55 -1.49 4.76
N VAL A 50 7.47 -2.26 5.84
CA VAL A 50 6.23 -2.95 6.25
C VAL A 50 5.23 -1.90 6.74
N THR A 51 4.14 -1.77 6.02
CA THR A 51 3.05 -0.81 6.29
C THR A 51 1.84 -1.44 6.99
N ASN A 52 1.73 -2.77 7.06
CA ASN A 52 0.74 -3.42 7.91
C ASN A 52 0.95 -3.00 9.38
N LEU A 53 -0.14 -2.82 10.14
CA LEU A 53 -0.15 -2.36 11.53
C LEU A 53 0.32 -0.93 11.77
N ARG A 54 0.62 -0.15 10.72
CA ARG A 54 1.02 1.25 10.86
C ARG A 54 -0.17 2.18 11.05
N ALA A 55 0.07 3.26 11.78
CA ALA A 55 -0.85 4.37 11.95
C ALA A 55 -1.05 5.11 10.62
N PHE A 56 -2.20 5.76 10.46
CA PHE A 56 -2.47 6.61 9.32
C PHE A 56 -1.83 7.99 9.55
N SER A 57 -1.05 8.46 8.59
CA SER A 57 -0.43 9.79 8.58
C SER A 57 -1.11 10.68 7.54
N THR A 58 -1.07 11.99 7.76
CA THR A 58 -1.57 13.04 6.86
C THR A 58 -0.57 14.21 6.84
N PRO A 59 -0.68 15.18 5.90
CA PRO A 59 0.22 16.34 5.83
C PRO A 59 0.33 17.16 7.12
N ASP A 60 -0.75 17.20 7.89
CA ASP A 60 -0.88 17.90 9.17
C ASP A 60 -0.61 17.01 10.39
N LYS A 61 -0.50 15.69 10.22
CA LYS A 61 -0.30 14.75 11.31
C LYS A 61 0.59 13.57 10.90
N ASP A 62 1.87 13.69 11.22
CA ASP A 62 2.85 12.65 10.96
C ASP A 62 2.83 11.56 12.04
N ASN A 63 2.43 10.35 11.64
CA ASN A 63 2.48 9.15 12.46
C ASN A 63 3.32 8.04 11.79
N ASP A 64 4.19 8.41 10.84
CA ASP A 64 4.99 7.45 10.12
C ASP A 64 6.19 6.95 10.94
N GLY A 65 6.95 6.01 10.39
CA GLY A 65 8.09 5.38 11.06
C GLY A 65 9.44 6.00 10.74
N TRP A 66 9.49 7.06 9.95
CA TRP A 66 10.72 7.69 9.48
C TRP A 66 11.09 8.90 10.34
N SER A 67 12.17 8.80 11.09
CA SER A 67 12.65 9.92 11.93
C SER A 67 13.31 11.06 11.15
N GLY A 68 13.58 10.90 9.85
CA GLY A 68 14.36 11.83 9.04
C GLY A 68 13.54 12.79 8.18
N GLY A 69 12.21 12.73 8.26
CA GLY A 69 11.29 13.52 7.44
C GLY A 69 9.86 13.05 7.64
N LYS A 70 8.98 13.39 6.70
CA LYS A 70 7.58 12.97 6.69
C LYS A 70 7.23 12.43 5.31
N CYS A 71 6.59 11.27 5.26
CA CYS A 71 6.16 10.63 4.01
C CYS A 71 4.81 11.14 3.53
N ALA A 72 3.98 11.62 4.46
CA ALA A 72 2.64 12.10 4.20
C ALA A 72 2.60 13.57 3.76
N ASP A 73 3.53 14.03 2.92
CA ASP A 73 3.62 15.45 2.57
C ASP A 73 2.40 15.99 1.81
N GLU A 74 1.85 15.17 0.91
CA GLU A 74 0.78 15.58 0.00
C GLU A 74 -0.48 14.72 0.15
N ASN A 75 -0.41 13.61 0.89
CA ASN A 75 -1.48 12.64 0.97
C ASN A 75 -1.52 11.83 2.27
N GLY A 76 -2.68 11.23 2.52
CA GLY A 76 -2.89 10.36 3.68
C GLY A 76 -2.59 8.89 3.40
N ARG A 77 -1.86 8.23 4.30
CA ARG A 77 -1.64 6.77 4.24
C ARG A 77 -1.07 6.15 5.52
N TRP A 78 -1.14 4.82 5.61
CA TRP A 78 -0.39 4.00 6.56
C TRP A 78 1.08 3.88 6.16
N PHE A 79 1.90 4.88 6.52
CA PHE A 79 3.33 4.90 6.23
C PHE A 79 4.17 4.28 7.38
N ASN A 80 5.30 3.68 7.03
CA ASN A 80 6.38 3.34 7.95
C ASN A 80 7.59 4.21 7.59
N TRP A 81 8.71 3.63 7.13
CA TRP A 81 9.71 4.38 6.38
C TRP A 81 9.19 4.64 4.95
N CYS A 82 8.11 5.40 4.87
CA CYS A 82 7.19 5.49 3.74
C CYS A 82 6.57 4.12 3.42
N GLY A 83 6.89 3.51 2.28
CA GLY A 83 6.37 2.21 1.88
C GLY A 83 6.70 1.91 0.42
N VAL A 84 6.52 0.66 0.02
CA VAL A 84 6.86 0.20 -1.35
C VAL A 84 5.77 0.43 -2.40
N SER A 85 4.56 0.75 -1.97
CA SER A 85 3.40 1.01 -2.82
C SER A 85 2.69 2.23 -2.26
N VAL A 86 2.12 3.11 -3.08
CA VAL A 86 1.32 4.30 -2.70
C VAL A 86 0.19 4.52 -3.71
N LEU A 87 -1.05 4.15 -3.35
CA LEU A 87 -2.24 4.32 -4.21
C LEU A 87 -2.90 5.70 -4.10
N THR A 88 -2.44 6.52 -3.16
CA THR A 88 -2.96 7.87 -2.91
C THR A 88 -2.06 8.98 -3.48
N ASN A 89 -0.98 8.64 -4.20
CA ASN A 89 -0.06 9.58 -4.85
C ASN A 89 -0.47 9.85 -6.30
N ASN A 90 0.10 10.89 -6.90
CA ASN A 90 0.11 11.08 -8.35
C ASN A 90 1.57 11.20 -8.86
N PRO A 91 2.08 10.26 -9.67
CA PRO A 91 1.44 8.99 -10.07
C PRO A 91 1.32 8.00 -8.90
N GLN A 92 0.32 7.14 -8.95
CA GLN A 92 0.17 6.03 -7.99
C GLN A 92 1.22 4.94 -8.28
N SER A 93 1.56 4.14 -7.28
CA SER A 93 2.49 3.03 -7.45
C SER A 93 2.16 1.79 -6.63
N TRP A 94 2.54 0.62 -7.15
CA TRP A 94 2.51 -0.65 -6.44
C TRP A 94 3.80 -1.45 -6.67
N GLY A 95 4.78 -1.31 -5.77
CA GLY A 95 6.16 -1.74 -6.01
C GLY A 95 6.37 -3.25 -6.13
N THR A 96 5.54 -4.07 -5.48
CA THR A 96 5.73 -5.54 -5.48
C THR A 96 5.37 -6.20 -6.80
N VAL A 97 4.59 -5.54 -7.67
CA VAL A 97 4.26 -6.04 -9.01
C VAL A 97 5.51 -6.19 -9.88
N LYS A 98 6.45 -5.23 -9.80
CA LYS A 98 7.71 -5.27 -10.56
C LYS A 98 8.61 -6.43 -10.12
N SER A 99 8.62 -6.75 -8.82
CA SER A 99 9.37 -7.89 -8.30
C SER A 99 8.75 -9.24 -8.68
N ALA A 100 7.43 -9.29 -8.87
CA ALA A 100 6.70 -10.50 -9.22
C ALA A 100 6.68 -10.78 -10.73
N THR A 101 6.74 -9.72 -11.54
CA THR A 101 6.60 -9.82 -13.00
C THR A 101 7.57 -8.84 -13.67
N SER A 102 8.64 -9.37 -14.27
CA SER A 102 9.71 -8.57 -14.91
C SER A 102 9.20 -7.64 -16.02
N ALA A 103 8.08 -7.98 -16.64
CA ALA A 103 7.43 -7.16 -17.67
C ALA A 103 6.54 -6.04 -17.11
N ALA A 104 6.24 -6.01 -15.81
CA ALA A 104 5.26 -5.08 -15.26
C ALA A 104 5.90 -3.79 -14.74
N ASN A 105 5.22 -2.68 -15.03
CA ASN A 105 5.53 -1.39 -14.44
C ASN A 105 4.91 -1.30 -13.03
N LYS A 106 5.63 -0.65 -12.10
CA LYS A 106 5.10 -0.32 -10.76
C LYS A 106 4.09 0.83 -10.80
N ASP A 107 4.05 1.61 -11.87
CA ASP A 107 3.16 2.77 -12.00
C ASP A 107 1.72 2.31 -12.18
N VAL A 108 0.81 2.88 -11.38
CA VAL A 108 -0.60 2.52 -11.34
C VAL A 108 -1.40 3.65 -11.95
N ILE A 109 -2.14 3.36 -13.02
CA ILE A 109 -2.99 4.33 -13.73
C ILE A 109 -4.45 4.33 -13.24
N TYR A 110 -4.85 3.27 -12.54
CA TYR A 110 -6.17 3.09 -11.94
C TYR A 110 -6.05 2.08 -10.80
N SER A 111 -6.67 2.38 -9.66
CA SER A 111 -6.71 1.47 -8.52
C SER A 111 -8.06 1.51 -7.81
N THR A 112 -8.39 0.43 -7.12
CA THR A 112 -9.52 0.37 -6.19
C THR A 112 -9.10 -0.40 -4.95
N MET A 113 -9.63 0.00 -3.80
CA MET A 113 -9.63 -0.82 -2.58
C MET A 113 -11.08 -1.16 -2.30
N MET A 114 -11.42 -2.45 -2.35
CA MET A 114 -12.80 -2.92 -2.21
C MET A 114 -12.89 -3.88 -1.02
N ILE A 115 -14.01 -3.80 -0.31
CA ILE A 115 -14.36 -4.74 0.75
C ILE A 115 -15.45 -5.66 0.19
N MET A 116 -15.25 -6.97 0.32
CA MET A 116 -16.26 -7.96 -0.04
C MET A 116 -17.11 -8.29 1.20
N ILE A 117 -18.43 -8.31 1.02
CA ILE A 117 -19.40 -8.67 2.05
C ILE A 117 -20.09 -9.95 1.59
N ASN A 118 -20.27 -10.90 2.51
CA ASN A 118 -21.07 -12.11 2.29
C ASN A 118 -22.56 -11.84 2.52
#